data_AF-A0A0P7VPC3-F1
#
_entry.id   AF-A0A0P7VPC3-F1
#
_cell.length_a   1.000
_cell.length_b   1.000
_cell.length_c   1.000
_cell.angle_alpha   90.00
_cell.angle_beta   90.00
_cell.angle_gamma   90.00
#
_symmetry.space_group_name_H-M   'P 1'
#
loop_
_entity.id
_entity.type
_entity.pdbx_description
1 polymer ?
#
loop_
_entity_poly.entity_id
_entity_poly.type
_entity_poly.pdbx_seq_one_letter_code
_entity_poly.pdbx_strand_id
1 'polypeptide(L)'
;MSFSAAVTAVVGFQWTTPKGPQMFPCLTYIERNLRVDCEFPPTYKTPGPYCEYKQDSRLVGSTRPGIQPVPELKRRANVTLVHPTLCRLIYARMPGTSDEKAYTYTCRVYQGSVALENSMALHPRE
;
A
#
# COMPACT_ATOMS: atom_id res chain seq x y z
N MET A 1 29.14 7.69 -52.79
CA MET A 1 29.05 8.41 -51.51
C MET A 1 28.08 7.65 -50.63
N SER A 2 28.62 6.90 -49.68
CA SER A 2 27.86 6.11 -48.70
C SER A 2 27.20 7.03 -47.68
N PHE A 3 25.93 6.78 -47.37
CA PHE A 3 25.30 7.25 -46.15
C PHE A 3 25.10 6.04 -45.22
N SER A 4 26.07 5.79 -44.36
CA SER A 4 25.91 4.84 -43.26
C SER A 4 25.00 5.49 -42.21
N ALA A 5 23.76 5.02 -42.13
CA ALA A 5 22.89 5.32 -41.00
C ALA A 5 23.42 4.55 -39.77
N ALA A 6 24.10 5.27 -38.87
CA ALA A 6 24.43 4.75 -37.56
C ALA A 6 23.13 4.63 -36.76
N VAL A 7 22.63 3.40 -36.58
CA VAL A 7 21.54 3.10 -35.67
C VAL A 7 22.10 3.19 -34.25
N THR A 8 21.96 4.35 -33.62
CA THR A 8 22.32 4.54 -32.22
C THR A 8 21.37 3.70 -31.38
N ALA A 9 21.85 2.57 -30.88
CA ALA A 9 21.11 1.76 -29.91
C ALA A 9 20.95 2.60 -28.63
N VAL A 10 19.78 3.23 -28.47
CA VAL A 10 19.33 3.70 -27.16
C VAL A 10 19.17 2.47 -26.29
N VAL A 11 20.19 2.17 -25.49
CA VAL A 11 20.08 1.25 -24.36
C VAL A 11 19.09 1.92 -23.42
N GLY A 12 17.80 1.59 -23.61
CA GLY A 12 16.76 1.96 -22.66
C GLY A 12 17.17 1.39 -21.32
N PHE A 13 17.65 2.25 -20.43
CA PHE A 13 17.69 1.95 -19.01
C PHE A 13 16.24 1.66 -18.63
N GLN A 14 15.86 0.39 -18.65
CA GLN A 14 14.62 -0.08 -18.08
C GLN A 14 14.80 0.07 -16.58
N TRP A 15 14.48 1.26 -16.08
CA TRP A 15 14.33 1.52 -14.66
C TRP A 15 13.21 0.59 -14.17
N THR A 16 13.56 -0.62 -13.76
CA THR A 16 12.69 -1.43 -12.92
C THR A 16 12.69 -0.73 -11.56
N THR A 17 11.84 0.29 -11.44
CA THR A 17 11.42 0.82 -10.15
C THR A 17 11.18 -0.39 -9.25
N PRO A 18 11.78 -0.48 -8.05
CA PRO A 18 11.49 -1.57 -7.14
C PRO A 18 9.98 -1.66 -7.08
N LYS A 19 9.40 -2.77 -7.55
CA LYS A 19 7.96 -2.96 -7.53
C LYS A 19 7.62 -3.03 -6.04
N GLY A 20 7.29 -1.87 -5.47
CA GLY A 20 6.68 -1.77 -4.16
C GLY A 20 5.43 -2.66 -4.13
N PRO A 21 4.89 -2.92 -2.94
CA PRO A 21 3.73 -3.77 -2.84
C PRO A 21 2.61 -3.27 -3.75
N GLN A 22 1.94 -4.19 -4.44
CA GLN A 22 0.80 -3.86 -5.28
C GLN A 22 -0.40 -3.57 -4.39
N MET A 23 -1.06 -2.43 -4.61
CA MET A 23 -2.18 -1.99 -3.77
C MET A 23 -3.49 -2.06 -4.57
N PHE A 24 -4.48 -2.72 -3.98
CA PHE A 24 -5.80 -2.92 -4.57
C PHE A 24 -6.89 -2.41 -3.62
N PRO A 25 -7.55 -1.29 -3.95
CA PRO A 25 -8.66 -0.78 -3.17
C PRO A 25 -9.97 -1.45 -3.59
N CYS A 26 -10.82 -1.80 -2.62
CA CYS A 26 -12.18 -2.27 -2.85
C CYS A 26 -13.12 -1.77 -1.76
N LEU A 27 -14.41 -1.69 -2.09
CA LEU A 27 -15.48 -1.36 -1.16
C LEU A 27 -16.17 -2.65 -0.71
N THR A 28 -16.37 -2.83 0.59
CA THR A 28 -17.17 -3.97 1.07
C THR A 28 -18.65 -3.72 0.77
N TYR A 29 -19.37 -4.76 0.33
CA TYR A 29 -20.75 -4.62 -0.14
C TYR A 29 -21.74 -4.25 0.97
N ILE A 30 -21.52 -4.73 2.20
CA ILE A 30 -22.48 -4.59 3.31
C ILE A 30 -22.23 -3.28 4.06
N GLU A 31 -21.03 -3.12 4.62
CA GLU A 31 -20.69 -1.99 5.50
C GLU A 31 -20.13 -0.78 4.75
N ARG A 32 -19.90 -0.90 3.43
CA ARG A 32 -19.21 0.12 2.60
C ARG A 32 -17.84 0.53 3.17
N ASN A 33 -17.20 -0.38 3.91
CA ASN A 33 -15.86 -0.17 4.42
C ASN A 33 -14.88 -0.14 3.25
N LEU A 34 -13.87 0.71 3.37
CA LEU A 34 -12.74 0.67 2.46
C LEU A 34 -11.86 -0.52 2.84
N ARG A 35 -11.63 -1.43 1.91
CA ARG A 35 -10.62 -2.47 2.02
C ARG A 35 -9.46 -2.13 1.08
N VAL A 36 -8.25 -2.14 1.60
CA VAL A 36 -7.02 -1.97 0.79
C VAL A 36 -6.16 -3.21 1.00
N ASP A 37 -6.10 -4.05 -0.04
CA ASP A 37 -5.20 -5.18 -0.08
C ASP A 37 -3.84 -4.73 -0.63
N CYS A 38 -2.79 -5.13 0.04
CA CYS A 38 -1.41 -4.80 -0.27
C CYS A 38 -0.65 -6.12 -0.44
N GLU A 39 -0.39 -6.48 -1.69
CA GLU A 39 0.28 -7.72 -2.07
C GLU A 39 1.77 -7.47 -2.28
N PHE A 40 2.60 -8.35 -1.74
CA PHE A 40 4.05 -8.25 -1.78
C PHE A 40 4.69 -9.60 -2.06
N PRO A 41 5.90 -9.62 -2.66
CA PRO A 41 6.58 -10.88 -2.96
C PRO A 41 6.85 -11.66 -1.66
N PRO A 42 6.69 -13.00 -1.68
CA PRO A 42 6.95 -13.84 -0.51
C PRO A 42 8.38 -13.68 -0.04
N THR A 43 8.55 -13.71 1.29
CA THR A 43 9.85 -13.65 1.93
C THR A 43 9.93 -14.71 3.03
N TYR A 44 11.11 -15.30 3.17
CA TYR A 44 11.45 -16.19 4.28
C TYR A 44 12.40 -15.50 5.28
N LYS A 45 12.58 -14.18 5.17
CA LYS A 45 13.43 -13.39 6.06
C LYS A 45 12.74 -13.18 7.40
N THR A 46 13.41 -13.57 8.47
CA THR A 46 13.02 -13.28 9.86
C THR A 46 13.79 -12.06 10.37
N PRO A 47 13.19 -11.20 11.22
CA PRO A 47 11.77 -11.16 11.61
C PRO A 47 10.89 -10.52 10.52
N GLY A 48 9.64 -10.96 10.41
CA GLY A 48 8.67 -10.45 9.43
C GLY A 48 7.85 -11.57 8.74
N PRO A 49 6.90 -11.20 7.86
CA PRO A 49 6.60 -9.84 7.37
C PRO A 49 5.69 -9.04 8.31
N TYR A 50 5.98 -7.73 8.44
CA TYR A 50 5.10 -6.78 9.14
C TYR A 50 4.58 -5.71 8.19
N CYS A 51 3.37 -5.23 8.43
CA CYS A 51 2.73 -4.22 7.62
C CYS A 51 2.36 -3.00 8.45
N GLU A 52 2.52 -1.84 7.84
CA GLU A 52 2.09 -0.55 8.34
C GLU A 52 1.27 0.14 7.26
N TYR A 53 0.12 0.67 7.66
CA TYR A 53 -0.67 1.51 6.80
C TYR A 53 -0.71 2.92 7.37
N LYS A 54 -0.55 3.89 6.47
CA LYS A 54 -0.72 5.31 6.77
C LYS A 54 -1.82 5.90 5.89
N GLN A 55 -2.51 6.90 6.42
CA GLN A 55 -3.46 7.74 5.71
C GLN A 55 -2.99 9.19 5.87
N ASP A 56 -2.73 9.90 4.78
CA ASP A 56 -2.14 11.25 4.79
C ASP A 56 -0.92 11.33 5.75
N SER A 57 -0.03 10.34 5.65
CA SER A 57 1.16 10.18 6.51
C SER A 57 0.90 9.85 7.98
N ARG A 58 -0.36 9.82 8.46
CA ARG A 58 -0.73 9.41 9.83
C ARG A 58 -0.89 7.89 9.89
N LEU A 59 -0.31 7.24 10.90
CA LEU A 59 -0.40 5.79 11.07
C LEU A 59 -1.83 5.37 11.44
N VAL A 60 -2.49 4.62 10.53
CA VAL A 60 -3.84 4.08 10.75
C VAL A 60 -3.80 2.72 11.43
N GLY A 61 -2.78 1.90 11.15
CA GLY A 61 -2.67 0.57 11.73
C GLY A 61 -1.35 -0.11 11.40
N SER A 62 -0.98 -1.10 12.21
CA SER A 62 0.21 -1.91 12.00
C SER A 62 0.01 -3.33 12.53
N THR A 63 0.66 -4.31 11.90
CA THR A 63 0.79 -5.68 12.43
C THR A 63 2.07 -5.86 13.26
N ARG A 64 2.94 -4.84 13.34
CA ARG A 64 4.16 -4.92 14.13
C ARG A 64 3.84 -4.79 15.63
N PRO A 65 4.35 -5.68 16.49
CA PRO A 65 4.23 -5.51 17.93
C PRO A 65 4.93 -4.22 18.40
N GLY A 66 4.29 -3.50 19.31
CA GLY A 66 4.85 -2.27 19.91
C GLY A 66 4.55 -0.96 19.15
N ILE A 67 4.03 -1.03 17.92
CA ILE A 67 3.61 0.15 17.16
C ILE A 67 2.11 0.36 17.34
N GLN A 68 1.72 1.50 17.92
CA GLN A 68 0.31 1.86 18.10
C GLN A 68 -0.12 2.93 17.10
N PRO A 69 -1.22 2.72 16.37
CA PRO A 69 -1.80 3.74 15.52
C PRO A 69 -2.47 4.86 16.33
N VAL A 70 -2.80 5.96 15.66
CA VAL A 70 -3.51 7.08 16.27
C VAL A 70 -4.85 6.58 16.84
N PRO A 71 -5.23 6.91 18.10
CA PRO A 71 -6.42 6.36 18.75
C PRO A 71 -7.73 6.51 17.96
N GLU A 72 -7.90 7.64 17.27
CA GLU A 72 -9.05 7.95 16.40
C GLU A 72 -9.16 6.97 15.22
N LEU A 73 -8.01 6.67 14.60
CA LEU A 73 -7.91 5.81 13.43
C LEU A 73 -7.88 4.33 13.83
N LYS A 74 -7.30 4.00 14.99
CA LYS A 74 -7.27 2.64 15.57
C LYS A 74 -8.65 2.02 15.70
N ARG A 75 -9.65 2.82 16.06
CA ARG A 75 -11.05 2.36 16.21
C ARG A 75 -11.74 2.12 14.87
N ARG A 76 -11.21 2.69 13.79
CA ARG A 76 -11.78 2.64 12.44
C ARG A 76 -11.01 1.71 11.51
N ALA A 77 -9.73 1.48 11.77
CA ALA A 77 -8.82 0.72 10.93
C ALA A 77 -8.46 -0.61 11.58
N ASN A 78 -8.56 -1.68 10.81
CA ASN A 78 -8.09 -3.00 11.18
C ASN A 78 -7.08 -3.48 10.13
N VAL A 79 -5.83 -3.68 10.54
CA VAL A 79 -4.77 -4.17 9.66
C VAL A 79 -4.47 -5.61 10.04
N THR A 80 -4.57 -6.49 9.06
CA THR A 80 -4.35 -7.92 9.22
C THR A 80 -3.37 -8.44 8.18
N LEU A 81 -2.53 -9.40 8.59
CA LEU A 81 -1.70 -10.18 7.68
C LEU A 81 -2.47 -11.48 7.39
N VAL A 82 -3.11 -11.57 6.22
CA VAL A 82 -4.01 -12.68 5.89
C VAL A 82 -3.23 -13.87 5.33
N HIS A 83 -2.22 -13.58 4.51
CA HIS A 83 -1.26 -14.54 3.98
C HIS A 83 0.14 -13.94 4.15
N PRO A 84 1.23 -14.72 4.18
CA PRO A 84 2.59 -14.19 4.29
C PRO A 84 3.01 -13.29 3.11
N THR A 85 2.11 -13.04 2.16
CA THR A 85 2.27 -12.18 0.97
C THR A 85 1.20 -11.10 0.84
N LEU A 86 0.18 -11.07 1.71
CA LEU A 86 -0.96 -10.17 1.59
C LEU A 86 -1.31 -9.52 2.92
N CYS A 87 -1.20 -8.20 2.93
CA CYS A 87 -1.69 -7.35 4.00
C CYS A 87 -3.02 -6.73 3.61
N ARG A 88 -3.93 -6.66 4.58
CA ARG A 88 -5.28 -6.16 4.39
C ARG A 88 -5.58 -5.10 5.43
N LEU A 89 -5.86 -3.89 4.94
CA LEU A 89 -6.47 -2.83 5.73
C LEU A 89 -7.98 -2.87 5.50
N ILE A 90 -8.76 -2.95 6.57
CA ILE A 90 -10.19 -2.66 6.58
C ILE A 90 -10.38 -1.34 7.32
N TYR A 91 -10.90 -0.33 6.65
CA TYR A 91 -11.16 0.99 7.19
C TYR A 91 -12.66 1.29 7.16
N ALA A 92 -13.24 1.46 8.35
CA ALA A 92 -14.62 1.81 8.55
C ALA A 92 -14.86 3.26 8.10
N ARG A 93 -15.52 3.41 6.94
CA ARG A 93 -16.00 4.71 6.47
C ARG A 93 -17.33 5.01 7.14
N MET A 94 -17.49 6.21 7.67
CA MET A 94 -18.80 6.64 8.15
C MET A 94 -19.67 7.02 6.95
N PRO A 95 -20.86 6.40 6.80
CA PRO A 95 -21.82 6.85 5.79
C PRO A 95 -22.33 8.24 6.16
N GLY A 96 -22.40 9.15 5.18
CA GLY A 96 -22.96 10.50 5.36
C GLY A 96 -21.97 11.57 5.83
N THR A 97 -20.74 11.23 6.21
CA THR A 97 -19.64 12.21 6.23
C THR A 97 -19.00 12.17 4.85
N SER A 98 -19.31 13.17 4.03
CA SER A 98 -18.53 13.47 2.82
C SER A 98 -17.13 13.87 3.27
N ASP A 99 -16.27 12.88 3.48
CA ASP A 99 -14.88 13.12 3.15
C ASP A 99 -14.86 13.30 1.63
N GLU A 100 -15.18 14.51 1.13
CA GLU A 100 -14.89 14.95 -0.24
C GLU A 100 -13.37 14.92 -0.51
N LYS A 101 -12.60 14.82 0.57
CA LYS A 101 -11.16 14.74 0.57
C LYS A 101 -10.68 13.36 0.10
N ALA A 102 -9.98 13.35 -1.02
CA ALA A 102 -9.16 12.21 -1.41
C ALA A 102 -8.08 11.98 -0.35
N TYR A 103 -8.00 10.75 0.17
CA TYR A 103 -6.98 10.37 1.13
C TYR A 103 -5.86 9.59 0.45
N THR A 104 -4.62 9.90 0.80
CA THR A 104 -3.46 9.13 0.34
C THR A 104 -3.19 8.00 1.31
N TYR A 105 -3.42 6.76 0.87
CA TYR A 105 -3.09 5.57 1.62
C TYR A 105 -1.71 5.06 1.23
N THR A 106 -0.85 4.84 2.21
CA THR A 106 0.48 4.29 2.03
C THR A 106 0.56 2.93 2.72
N CYS A 107 0.98 1.90 2.00
CA CYS A 107 1.29 0.60 2.56
C CYS A 107 2.81 0.40 2.62
N ARG A 108 3.32 0.11 3.81
CA ARG A 108 4.73 -0.20 4.04
C ARG A 108 4.87 -1.60 4.62
N VAL A 109 5.62 -2.45 3.94
CA VAL A 109 5.89 -3.84 4.31
C VAL A 109 7.35 -3.98 4.69
N TYR A 110 7.61 -4.61 5.83
CA TYR A 110 8.95 -4.85 6.36
C TYR A 110 9.29 -6.33 6.27
N GLN A 111 10.40 -6.63 5.61
CA GLN A 111 10.91 -7.97 5.33
C GLN A 111 12.38 -8.07 5.77
N GLY A 112 12.63 -8.46 7.03
CA GLY A 112 13.97 -8.38 7.62
C GLY A 112 14.46 -6.93 7.67
N SER A 113 15.58 -6.64 7.01
CA SER A 113 16.17 -5.28 6.91
C SER A 113 15.61 -4.42 5.75
N VAL A 114 14.77 -5.00 4.88
CA VAL A 114 14.23 -4.31 3.71
C VAL A 114 12.83 -3.79 4.02
N ALA A 115 12.56 -2.53 3.68
CA ALA A 115 11.23 -1.96 3.71
C ALA A 115 10.77 -1.65 2.28
N LEU A 116 9.62 -2.22 1.89
CA LEU A 116 8.95 -1.95 0.62
C LEU A 116 7.76 -1.04 0.91
N GLU A 117 7.59 0.01 0.11
CA GLU A 117 6.49 0.96 0.30
C GLU A 117 5.81 1.25 -1.04
N ASN A 118 4.50 1.46 -0.99
CA ASN A 118 3.74 2.02 -2.10
C ASN A 118 2.63 2.92 -1.55
N SER A 119 2.19 3.90 -2.34
CA SER A 119 1.14 4.85 -1.98
C SER A 119 0.11 4.97 -3.09
N MET A 120 -1.14 5.19 -2.71
CA MET A 120 -2.28 5.35 -3.61
C MET A 120 -3.25 6.38 -3.05
N ALA A 121 -3.62 7.35 -3.88
CA ALA A 121 -4.70 8.28 -3.57
C ALA A 121 -6.05 7.60 -3.85
N LEU A 122 -6.94 7.63 -2.87
CA LEU A 122 -8.29 7.11 -3.00
C LEU A 122 -9.30 8.24 -2.95
N HIS A 123 -9.95 8.44 -4.09
CA HIS A 123 -11.10 9.31 -4.19
C HIS A 123 -12.34 8.55 -3.70
N PRO A 124 -13.14 9.14 -2.79
CA PRO A 124 -14.49 8.68 -2.56
C PRO A 124 -15.26 8.89 -3.86
N ARG A 125 -15.69 7.80 -4.51
CA ARG A 125 -16.63 7.92 -5.62
C ARG A 125 -17.97 8.34 -5.04
N GLU A 126 -18.44 9.48 -5.53
CA GLU A 126 -19.82 9.97 -5.49
C GLU A 126 -20.85 8.89 -5.86
#